data_AF-A0A379FDL1-F1
#
_entry.id   AF-A0A379FDL1-F1
#
_cell.length_a   1.000
_cell.length_b   1.000
_cell.length_c   1.000
_cell.angle_alpha   90.00
_cell.angle_beta   90.00
_cell.angle_gamma   90.00
#
_symmetry.space_group_name_H-M   'P 1'
#
loop_
_entity.id
_entity.type
_entity.pdbx_description
1 polymer ?
#
loop_
_entity_poly.entity_id
_entity_poly.type
_entity_poly.pdbx_seq_one_letter_code
_entity_poly.pdbx_strand_id
1 'polypeptide(L)'
;MDGLMKSQLLLTLSLYAFSSFSAIATSTQCTDAEKQQNIANTQIMLLTSFNGPVKSVMMTSTLPNDGRFKAFKGEIQLDECGNLLKDSTSMQEYIEGNVETNLIRTTPDNPFVIRYQFQLKNAYGSHSIYMQETYSKDQQNRLNKKITQYYANDGELIDTLTSQFDYKEGRIVKEIAHSSTSSDEFFTTEYTYDPQGRLRLVKEDEKINVEYHYDDQGKVIKQANYIKGMNGEDKAFISTCLEWDDFDNCTKEQLESTIKFDDEMINYSKAVLHNEFTYYE
;
A
#
# COMPACT_ATOMS: atom_id res chain seq x y z
N MET A 1 71.62 -6.81 51.55
CA MET A 1 72.72 -6.00 51.01
C MET A 1 72.50 -5.95 49.52
N ASP A 2 71.65 -5.02 49.07
CA ASP A 2 72.08 -3.71 48.53
C ASP A 2 72.67 -3.91 47.13
N GLY A 3 72.19 -3.34 46.03
CA GLY A 3 71.15 -2.35 45.79
C GLY A 3 71.10 -2.07 44.27
N LEU A 4 70.03 -1.37 43.87
CA LEU A 4 69.86 -0.40 42.76
C LEU A 4 70.84 -0.48 41.55
N MET A 5 70.42 -0.37 40.28
CA MET A 5 69.54 0.65 39.74
C MET A 5 69.18 0.40 38.26
N LYS A 6 67.89 0.62 37.93
CA LYS A 6 67.25 1.11 36.67
C LYS A 6 68.09 1.18 35.37
N SER A 7 67.55 0.67 34.25
CA SER A 7 67.17 1.52 33.10
C SER A 7 66.47 0.77 31.94
N GLN A 8 65.35 1.36 31.52
CA GLN A 8 64.81 1.52 30.15
C GLN A 8 64.35 0.32 29.31
N LEU A 9 63.01 0.25 29.25
CA LEU A 9 62.13 -0.22 28.17
C LEU A 9 62.60 0.22 26.76
N LEU A 10 62.65 -0.74 25.83
CA LEU A 10 62.49 -0.51 24.39
C LEU A 10 61.69 -1.69 23.82
N LEU A 11 60.35 -1.55 23.80
CA LEU A 11 59.45 -2.43 23.05
C LEU A 11 59.54 -2.05 21.57
N THR A 12 60.08 -2.92 20.74
CA THR A 12 59.90 -2.88 19.28
C THR A 12 58.54 -3.50 18.94
N LEU A 13 57.50 -2.68 18.76
CA LEU A 13 56.21 -3.13 18.24
C LEU A 13 56.27 -3.11 16.70
N SER A 14 56.25 -4.29 16.09
CA SER A 14 56.10 -4.46 14.65
C SER A 14 54.69 -4.04 14.22
N LEU A 15 54.58 -3.01 13.37
CA LEU A 15 53.33 -2.66 12.70
C LEU A 15 52.93 -3.78 11.74
N TYR A 16 51.93 -4.56 12.11
CA TYR A 16 51.12 -5.30 11.14
C TYR A 16 50.20 -4.29 10.44
N ALA A 17 50.44 -4.10 9.14
CA ALA A 17 49.50 -3.40 8.27
C ALA A 17 48.25 -4.28 8.12
N PHE A 18 47.20 -3.97 8.88
CA PHE A 18 45.87 -4.47 8.58
C PHE A 18 45.38 -3.73 7.34
N SER A 19 45.44 -4.41 6.20
CA SER A 19 44.65 -4.02 5.02
C SER A 19 43.18 -4.16 5.39
N SER A 20 42.56 -3.03 5.76
CA SER A 20 41.12 -2.89 5.84
C SER A 20 40.55 -3.17 4.45
N PHE A 21 39.94 -4.34 4.27
CA PHE A 21 39.04 -4.55 3.15
C PHE A 21 37.88 -3.55 3.33
N SER A 22 37.82 -2.54 2.47
CA SER A 22 36.62 -1.73 2.31
C SER A 22 35.48 -2.69 2.01
N ALA A 23 34.50 -2.76 2.90
CA ALA A 23 33.21 -3.35 2.58
C ALA A 23 32.67 -2.54 1.40
N ILE A 24 32.75 -3.11 0.20
CA ILE A 24 32.04 -2.58 -0.95
C ILE A 24 30.57 -2.73 -0.57
N ALA A 25 29.93 -1.61 -0.28
CA ALA A 25 28.48 -1.54 -0.29
C ALA A 25 28.08 -1.99 -1.70
N THR A 26 27.57 -3.22 -1.80
CA THR A 26 26.96 -3.71 -3.02
C THR A 26 25.80 -2.77 -3.31
N SER A 27 25.97 -1.88 -4.28
CA SER A 27 24.82 -1.27 -4.96
C SER A 27 23.92 -2.43 -5.34
N THR A 28 22.70 -2.46 -4.81
CA THR A 28 21.69 -3.44 -5.18
C THR A 28 21.33 -3.22 -6.65
N GLN A 29 22.14 -3.78 -7.55
CA GLN A 29 21.89 -3.76 -8.98
C GLN A 29 20.80 -4.80 -9.27
N CYS A 30 19.55 -4.41 -9.09
CA CYS A 30 18.43 -5.10 -9.70
C CYS A 30 18.40 -4.82 -11.20
N THR A 31 18.04 -5.85 -11.96
CA THR A 31 17.74 -5.77 -13.38
C THR A 31 16.43 -5.02 -13.62
N ASP A 32 16.23 -4.50 -14.84
CA ASP A 32 14.97 -3.85 -15.21
C ASP A 32 13.77 -4.81 -15.07
N ALA A 33 13.96 -6.09 -15.36
CA ALA A 33 12.92 -7.11 -15.18
C ALA A 33 12.51 -7.27 -13.71
N GLU A 34 13.47 -7.25 -12.79
CA GLU A 34 13.17 -7.29 -11.35
C GLU A 34 12.44 -6.04 -10.89
N LYS A 35 12.85 -4.84 -11.37
CA LYS A 35 12.15 -3.59 -11.07
C LYS A 35 10.70 -3.62 -11.54
N GLN A 36 10.47 -4.06 -12.78
CA GLN A 36 9.12 -4.18 -13.33
C GLN A 36 8.28 -5.18 -12.54
N GLN A 37 8.86 -6.30 -12.11
CA GLN A 37 8.15 -7.28 -11.28
C GLN A 37 7.81 -6.72 -9.89
N ASN A 38 8.73 -5.96 -9.26
CA ASN A 38 8.47 -5.33 -7.97
C ASN A 38 7.36 -4.29 -8.06
N ILE A 39 7.38 -3.45 -9.10
CA ILE A 39 6.32 -2.47 -9.38
C ILE A 39 4.98 -3.19 -9.58
N ALA A 40 4.95 -4.28 -10.34
CA ALA A 40 3.74 -5.06 -10.56
C ALA A 40 3.20 -5.67 -9.25
N ASN A 41 4.07 -6.21 -8.38
CA ASN A 41 3.68 -6.72 -7.07
C ASN A 41 3.10 -5.61 -6.20
N THR A 42 3.79 -4.46 -6.11
CA THR A 42 3.35 -3.30 -5.33
C THR A 42 2.01 -2.75 -5.85
N GLN A 43 1.80 -2.72 -7.17
CA GLN A 43 0.53 -2.30 -7.77
C GLN A 43 -0.63 -3.20 -7.36
N ILE A 44 -0.43 -4.52 -7.29
CA ILE A 44 -1.47 -5.45 -6.84
C ILE A 44 -1.73 -5.32 -5.33
N MET A 45 -0.67 -5.13 -4.53
CA MET A 45 -0.79 -5.02 -3.07
C MET A 45 -1.43 -3.69 -2.62
N LEU A 46 -1.13 -2.58 -3.30
CA LEU A 46 -1.58 -1.25 -2.89
C LEU A 46 -2.69 -0.67 -3.77
N LEU A 47 -2.95 -1.27 -4.93
CA LEU A 47 -3.83 -0.70 -5.96
C LEU A 47 -3.45 0.75 -6.28
N THR A 48 -2.14 0.98 -6.42
CA THR A 48 -1.52 2.26 -6.77
C THR A 48 -0.21 1.97 -7.49
N SER A 49 0.10 2.77 -8.52
CA SER A 49 1.35 2.66 -9.28
C SER A 49 2.12 3.97 -9.24
N PHE A 50 3.44 3.86 -9.21
CA PHE A 50 4.34 5.01 -9.25
C PHE A 50 5.27 4.90 -10.45
N ASN A 51 5.56 6.03 -11.06
CA ASN A 51 6.41 6.19 -12.22
C ASN A 51 7.77 6.76 -11.80
N GLY A 52 8.84 6.23 -12.39
CA GLY A 52 10.21 6.64 -12.08
C GLY A 52 10.78 5.97 -10.82
N PRO A 53 12.01 6.33 -10.42
CA PRO A 53 12.72 5.72 -9.31
C PRO A 53 12.25 6.32 -7.97
N VAL A 54 10.95 6.19 -7.67
CA VAL A 54 10.36 6.74 -6.44
C VAL A 54 11.00 6.09 -5.22
N LYS A 55 11.47 6.93 -4.29
CA LYS A 55 11.99 6.56 -2.98
C LYS A 55 10.92 6.65 -1.91
N SER A 56 10.14 7.72 -1.93
CA SER A 56 9.05 7.91 -0.97
C SER A 56 7.95 8.80 -1.51
N VAL A 57 6.75 8.61 -0.96
CA VAL A 57 5.57 9.44 -1.19
C VAL A 57 5.02 9.87 0.16
N MET A 58 4.97 11.18 0.41
CA MET A 58 4.30 11.75 1.57
C MET A 58 2.93 12.27 1.14
N MET A 59 1.88 11.84 1.82
CA MET A 59 0.50 12.19 1.48
C MET A 59 -0.10 13.06 2.58
N THR A 60 -0.74 14.15 2.17
CA THR A 60 -1.50 15.04 3.06
C THR A 60 -2.80 15.48 2.40
N SER A 61 -3.65 16.22 3.11
CA SER A 61 -4.92 16.69 2.57
C SER A 61 -5.29 18.10 3.02
N THR A 62 -6.01 18.79 2.14
CA THR A 62 -6.75 20.00 2.44
C THR A 62 -8.24 19.69 2.39
N LEU A 63 -8.95 20.05 3.46
CA LEU A 63 -10.32 19.66 3.70
C LEU A 63 -11.24 20.88 3.55
N PRO A 64 -12.43 20.73 2.96
CA PRO A 64 -13.42 21.80 2.96
C PRO A 64 -13.95 22.03 4.38
N ASN A 65 -14.45 23.24 4.64
CA ASN A 65 -15.10 23.57 5.92
C ASN A 65 -16.38 22.74 6.13
N ASP A 66 -17.05 22.41 5.04
CA ASP A 66 -18.26 21.61 4.94
C ASP A 66 -17.94 20.30 4.20
N GLY A 67 -17.70 19.23 4.95
CA GLY A 67 -17.42 17.94 4.38
C GLY A 67 -17.31 16.85 5.43
N ARG A 68 -17.39 15.60 4.97
CA ARG A 68 -17.23 14.44 5.84
C ARG A 68 -15.77 14.10 6.10
N PHE A 69 -14.87 14.43 5.18
CA PHE A 69 -13.45 14.14 5.35
C PHE A 69 -12.84 14.96 6.50
N LYS A 70 -12.11 14.27 7.39
CA LYS A 70 -11.44 14.87 8.55
C LYS A 70 -9.92 14.89 8.45
N ALA A 71 -9.35 13.91 7.75
CA ALA A 71 -7.93 13.83 7.47
C ALA A 71 -7.69 12.71 6.47
N PHE A 72 -6.80 12.96 5.52
CA PHE A 72 -6.04 11.94 4.82
C PHE A 72 -4.56 12.24 5.00
N LYS A 73 -3.81 11.24 5.43
CA LYS A 73 -2.35 11.33 5.58
C LYS A 73 -1.70 9.99 5.33
N GLY A 74 -0.47 10.01 4.84
CA GLY A 74 0.22 8.76 4.60
C GLY A 74 1.69 8.91 4.26
N GLU A 75 2.38 7.78 4.29
CA GLU A 75 3.75 7.64 3.86
C GLU A 75 3.92 6.28 3.20
N ILE A 76 4.52 6.28 2.01
CA ILE A 76 4.99 5.08 1.32
C ILE A 76 6.50 5.22 1.11
N GLN A 77 7.24 4.15 1.31
CA GLN A 77 8.67 4.08 1.01
C GLN A 77 8.97 2.86 0.13
N LEU A 78 9.82 3.05 -0.86
CA LEU A 78 10.29 2.01 -1.77
C LEU A 78 11.82 1.96 -1.74
N ASP A 79 12.41 0.81 -2.05
CA ASP A 79 13.84 0.72 -2.33
C ASP A 79 14.17 1.14 -3.78
N GLU A 80 15.47 1.21 -4.12
CA GLU A 80 15.96 1.53 -5.49
C GLU A 80 15.47 0.55 -6.56
N CYS A 81 14.97 -0.61 -6.13
CA CYS A 81 14.45 -1.67 -6.98
C CYS A 81 12.92 -1.66 -7.07
N GLY A 82 12.25 -0.70 -6.43
CA GLY A 82 10.79 -0.55 -6.43
C GLY A 82 10.06 -1.51 -5.50
N ASN A 83 10.76 -2.21 -4.59
CA ASN A 83 10.09 -3.00 -3.55
C ASN A 83 9.47 -2.06 -2.53
N LEU A 84 8.26 -2.40 -2.08
CA LEU A 84 7.68 -1.78 -0.91
C LEU A 84 8.56 -2.04 0.32
N LEU A 85 8.93 -0.97 1.01
CA LEU A 85 9.59 -1.01 2.33
C LEU A 85 8.62 -0.64 3.44
N LYS A 86 7.74 0.32 3.16
CA LYS A 86 6.77 0.84 4.10
C LYS A 86 5.53 1.34 3.38
N ASP A 87 4.38 1.07 3.95
CA ASP A 87 3.12 1.76 3.71
C ASP A 87 2.48 2.06 5.06
N SER A 88 2.05 3.30 5.26
CA SER A 88 1.35 3.74 6.46
C SER A 88 0.40 4.87 6.08
N THR A 89 -0.86 4.55 5.82
CA THR A 89 -1.89 5.51 5.41
C THR A 89 -3.06 5.53 6.40
N SER A 90 -3.73 6.68 6.50
CA SER A 90 -4.92 6.86 7.33
C SER A 90 -5.89 7.80 6.64
N MET A 91 -7.16 7.36 6.58
CA MET A 91 -8.28 8.15 6.10
C MET A 91 -9.35 8.22 7.19
N GLN A 92 -9.70 9.44 7.59
CA GLN A 92 -10.73 9.73 8.56
C GLN A 92 -11.90 10.44 7.90
N GLU A 93 -13.10 9.94 8.14
CA GLU A 93 -14.35 10.55 7.67
C GLU A 93 -15.44 10.50 8.73
N TYR A 94 -16.43 11.38 8.62
CA TYR A 94 -17.73 11.21 9.24
C TYR A 94 -18.63 10.39 8.32
N ILE A 95 -19.50 9.59 8.92
CA ILE A 95 -20.66 8.98 8.27
C ILE A 95 -21.93 9.41 9.03
N GLU A 96 -23.08 8.98 8.55
CA GLU A 96 -24.39 9.33 9.12
C GLU A 96 -24.47 9.03 10.64
N GLY A 97 -25.22 9.85 11.38
CA GLY A 97 -25.39 9.67 12.83
C GLY A 97 -24.21 10.15 13.70
N ASN A 98 -23.35 11.03 13.18
CA ASN A 98 -22.14 11.53 13.88
C ASN A 98 -21.16 10.42 14.25
N VAL A 99 -21.10 9.36 13.45
CA VAL A 99 -20.10 8.31 13.59
C VAL A 99 -18.85 8.74 12.81
N GLU A 100 -17.72 8.74 13.49
CA GLU A 100 -16.41 8.95 12.90
C GLU A 100 -15.81 7.59 12.55
N THR A 101 -15.30 7.47 11.33
CA THR A 101 -14.55 6.30 10.88
C THR A 101 -13.10 6.67 10.65
N ASN A 102 -12.20 5.72 10.89
CA ASN A 102 -10.79 5.84 10.57
C ASN A 102 -10.29 4.51 10.01
N LEU A 103 -9.91 4.51 8.75
CA LEU A 103 -9.22 3.40 8.11
C LEU A 103 -7.73 3.66 8.19
N ILE A 104 -7.01 2.81 8.92
CA ILE A 104 -5.55 2.82 9.00
C ILE A 104 -5.04 1.59 8.26
N ARG A 105 -4.10 1.78 7.32
CA ARG A 105 -3.38 0.71 6.63
C ARG A 105 -1.90 0.84 6.95
N THR A 106 -1.25 -0.26 7.34
CA THR A 106 0.17 -0.28 7.70
C THR A 106 0.85 -1.55 7.25
N THR A 107 2.10 -1.45 6.82
CA THR A 107 3.03 -2.58 6.77
C THR A 107 3.90 -2.55 8.02
N PRO A 108 3.88 -3.59 8.87
CA PRO A 108 4.80 -3.71 10.01
C PRO A 108 6.21 -4.06 9.50
N ASP A 109 7.01 -4.79 10.29
CA ASP A 109 8.40 -5.16 9.95
C ASP A 109 8.56 -5.96 8.63
N ASN A 110 7.45 -6.44 8.05
CA ASN A 110 7.42 -7.14 6.77
C ASN A 110 6.51 -6.40 5.77
N PRO A 111 7.03 -5.87 4.65
CA PRO A 111 6.24 -5.13 3.67
C PRO A 111 5.21 -5.99 2.92
N PHE A 112 5.34 -7.33 2.97
CA PHE A 112 4.36 -8.27 2.41
C PHE A 112 3.23 -8.62 3.37
N VAL A 113 3.20 -8.00 4.56
CA VAL A 113 2.08 -8.08 5.48
C VAL A 113 1.44 -6.70 5.55
N ILE A 114 0.16 -6.60 5.18
CA ILE A 114 -0.60 -5.35 5.28
C ILE A 114 -1.65 -5.53 6.35
N ARG A 115 -1.65 -4.65 7.35
CA ARG A 115 -2.64 -4.60 8.42
C ARG A 115 -3.55 -3.42 8.23
N TYR A 116 -4.84 -3.70 8.34
CA TYR A 116 -5.91 -2.73 8.28
C TYR A 116 -6.59 -2.68 9.64
N GLN A 117 -6.81 -1.48 10.13
CA GLN A 117 -7.65 -1.22 11.28
C GLN A 117 -8.77 -0.28 10.83
N PHE A 118 -10.00 -0.77 10.90
CA PHE A 118 -11.19 0.04 10.66
C PHE A 118 -11.78 0.41 12.01
N GLN A 119 -11.63 1.67 12.40
CA GLN A 119 -12.17 2.20 13.64
C GLN A 119 -13.51 2.87 13.38
N LEU A 120 -14.47 2.63 14.27
CA LEU A 120 -15.79 3.26 14.31
C LEU A 120 -15.92 3.92 15.68
N LYS A 121 -16.18 5.23 15.72
CA LYS A 121 -16.30 6.00 16.95
C LYS A 121 -17.60 6.78 16.94
N ASN A 122 -18.37 6.65 18.01
CA ASN A 122 -19.61 7.41 18.22
C ASN A 122 -19.68 7.93 19.67
N ALA A 123 -20.82 8.48 20.06
CA ALA A 123 -21.03 9.00 21.42
C ALA A 123 -20.93 7.94 22.52
N TYR A 124 -21.10 6.66 22.18
CA TYR A 124 -21.14 5.54 23.12
C TYR A 124 -19.80 4.80 23.25
N GLY A 125 -18.87 4.97 22.31
CA GLY A 125 -17.57 4.34 22.38
C GLY A 125 -16.84 4.24 21.04
N SER A 126 -15.77 3.44 21.03
CA SER A 126 -14.97 3.12 19.85
C SER A 126 -14.89 1.62 19.69
N HIS A 127 -15.11 1.14 18.47
CA HIS A 127 -14.97 -0.26 18.07
C HIS A 127 -13.98 -0.35 16.92
N SER A 128 -13.15 -1.39 16.90
CA SER A 128 -12.26 -1.68 15.78
C SER A 128 -12.55 -3.06 15.22
N ILE A 129 -12.44 -3.20 13.91
CA ILE A 129 -12.25 -4.49 13.26
C ILE A 129 -10.89 -4.47 12.58
N TYR A 130 -10.23 -5.63 12.55
CA TYR A 130 -8.90 -5.74 11.99
C TYR A 130 -8.90 -6.72 10.82
N MET A 131 -8.10 -6.41 9.82
CA MET A 131 -7.82 -7.30 8.71
C MET A 131 -6.31 -7.35 8.49
N GLN A 132 -5.78 -8.53 8.19
CA GLN A 132 -4.38 -8.70 7.82
C GLN A 132 -4.28 -9.46 6.51
N GLU A 133 -3.62 -8.88 5.52
CA GLU A 133 -3.25 -9.55 4.28
C GLU A 133 -1.78 -9.96 4.35
N THR A 134 -1.48 -11.21 4.02
CA THR A 134 -0.11 -11.72 3.91
C THR A 134 0.13 -12.26 2.51
N TYR A 135 1.06 -11.63 1.80
CA TYR A 135 1.43 -11.97 0.43
C TYR A 135 2.66 -12.88 0.42
N SER A 136 2.64 -13.89 -0.43
CA SER A 136 3.79 -14.76 -0.70
C SER A 136 4.24 -14.63 -2.15
N LYS A 137 5.54 -14.86 -2.37
CA LYS A 137 6.16 -14.84 -3.69
C LYS A 137 6.72 -16.20 -4.06
N ASP A 138 6.72 -16.51 -5.35
CA ASP A 138 7.44 -17.65 -5.90
C ASP A 138 8.96 -17.35 -6.07
N GLN A 139 9.70 -18.33 -6.59
CA GLN A 139 11.14 -18.19 -6.85
C GLN A 139 11.48 -17.17 -7.95
N GLN A 140 10.49 -16.75 -8.75
CA GLN A 140 10.62 -15.72 -9.78
C GLN A 140 10.16 -14.35 -9.26
N ASN A 141 10.01 -14.20 -7.94
CA ASN A 141 9.60 -12.96 -7.30
C ASN A 141 8.17 -12.50 -7.70
N ARG A 142 7.30 -13.44 -8.11
CA ARG A 142 5.90 -13.15 -8.47
C ARG A 142 4.97 -13.51 -7.32
N LEU A 143 3.98 -12.67 -7.04
CA LEU A 143 2.96 -12.97 -6.03
C LEU A 143 2.19 -14.26 -6.41
N ASN A 144 2.21 -15.29 -5.55
CA ASN A 144 1.55 -16.56 -5.86
C ASN A 144 0.43 -16.94 -4.89
N LYS A 145 0.41 -16.32 -3.71
CA LYS A 145 -0.58 -16.58 -2.67
C LYS A 145 -0.85 -15.32 -1.87
N LYS A 146 -2.10 -15.11 -1.47
CA LYS A 146 -2.51 -14.14 -0.45
C LYS A 146 -3.27 -14.89 0.65
N ILE A 147 -3.05 -14.51 1.90
CA ILE A 147 -3.85 -14.96 3.04
C ILE A 147 -4.45 -13.72 3.67
N THR A 148 -5.77 -13.62 3.70
CA THR A 148 -6.49 -12.52 4.36
C THR A 148 -7.12 -13.05 5.63
N GLN A 149 -6.81 -12.46 6.77
CA GLN A 149 -7.34 -12.85 8.07
C GLN A 149 -8.17 -11.71 8.64
N TYR A 150 -9.39 -12.01 9.06
CA TYR A 150 -10.30 -11.04 9.68
C TYR A 150 -10.36 -11.29 11.17
N TYR A 151 -10.29 -10.23 11.97
CA TYR A 151 -10.36 -10.31 13.42
C TYR A 151 -11.40 -9.37 13.99
N ALA A 152 -12.07 -9.84 15.04
CA ALA A 152 -12.97 -9.04 15.85
C ALA A 152 -12.18 -8.05 16.72
N ASN A 153 -12.91 -7.16 17.41
CA ASN A 153 -12.33 -6.10 18.23
C ASN A 153 -11.48 -6.63 19.41
N ASP A 154 -11.80 -7.81 19.92
CA ASP A 154 -11.09 -8.49 21.00
C ASP A 154 -9.91 -9.35 20.50
N GLY A 155 -9.68 -9.38 19.18
CA GLY A 155 -8.62 -10.15 18.53
C GLY A 155 -9.00 -11.59 18.19
N GLU A 156 -10.25 -12.01 18.40
CA GLU A 156 -10.73 -13.31 17.91
C GLU A 156 -10.65 -13.37 16.38
N LEU A 157 -10.10 -14.46 15.85
CA LEU A 157 -10.05 -14.71 14.40
C LEU A 157 -11.46 -15.08 13.92
N ILE A 158 -12.02 -14.25 13.04
CA ILE A 158 -13.36 -14.43 12.45
C ILE A 158 -13.29 -15.38 11.26
N ASP A 159 -12.38 -15.13 10.32
CA ASP A 159 -12.21 -15.95 9.12
C ASP A 159 -10.81 -15.79 8.53
N THR A 160 -10.41 -16.76 7.71
CA THR A 160 -9.23 -16.73 6.87
C THR A 160 -9.61 -17.03 5.44
N LEU A 161 -9.34 -16.10 4.53
CA LEU A 161 -9.39 -16.34 3.10
C LEU A 161 -8.01 -16.76 2.61
N THR A 162 -7.93 -17.87 1.89
CA THR A 162 -6.71 -18.28 1.19
C THR A 162 -6.90 -18.08 -0.30
N SER A 163 -6.07 -17.22 -0.89
CA SER A 163 -6.14 -16.88 -2.30
C SER A 163 -4.97 -17.41 -3.11
N GLN A 164 -5.28 -17.79 -4.34
CA GLN A 164 -4.29 -18.12 -5.39
C GLN A 164 -4.44 -17.16 -6.56
N PHE A 165 -3.31 -16.88 -7.23
CA PHE A 165 -3.26 -15.96 -8.37
C PHE A 165 -3.01 -16.70 -9.68
N ASP A 166 -3.84 -16.44 -10.69
CA ASP A 166 -3.63 -16.89 -12.06
C ASP A 166 -2.93 -15.82 -12.88
N TYR A 167 -1.99 -16.27 -13.71
CA TYR A 167 -1.18 -15.39 -14.55
C TYR A 167 -1.48 -15.57 -16.03
N LYS A 168 -1.46 -14.45 -16.76
CA LYS A 168 -1.41 -14.42 -18.22
C LYS A 168 -0.36 -13.39 -18.65
N GLU A 169 0.55 -13.80 -19.53
CA GLU A 169 1.60 -12.91 -20.07
C GLU A 169 2.40 -12.18 -18.97
N GLY A 170 2.67 -12.89 -17.86
CA GLY A 170 3.44 -12.36 -16.73
C GLY A 170 2.67 -11.44 -15.77
N ARG A 171 1.36 -11.24 -15.95
CA ARG A 171 0.52 -10.43 -15.07
C ARG A 171 -0.55 -11.27 -14.37
N ILE A 172 -0.92 -10.90 -13.15
CA ILE A 172 -2.06 -11.49 -12.44
C ILE A 172 -3.33 -11.07 -13.17
N VAL A 173 -4.12 -12.02 -13.63
CA VAL A 173 -5.42 -11.73 -14.27
C VAL A 173 -6.60 -12.17 -13.42
N LYS A 174 -6.36 -13.05 -12.45
CA LYS A 174 -7.40 -13.57 -11.57
C LYS A 174 -6.84 -13.90 -10.20
N GLU A 175 -7.62 -13.64 -9.17
CA GLU A 175 -7.47 -14.14 -7.81
C GLU A 175 -8.70 -15.00 -7.48
N ILE A 176 -8.50 -16.17 -6.89
CA ILE A 176 -9.59 -16.99 -6.33
C ILE A 176 -9.29 -17.20 -4.86
N ALA A 177 -10.19 -16.70 -4.00
CA ALA A 177 -10.07 -16.75 -2.55
C ALA A 177 -11.09 -17.73 -1.95
N HIS A 178 -10.66 -18.63 -1.07
CA HIS A 178 -11.52 -19.59 -0.38
C HIS A 178 -11.62 -19.29 1.11
N SER A 179 -12.83 -19.27 1.66
CA SER A 179 -13.06 -19.11 3.10
C SER A 179 -12.73 -20.37 3.89
N SER A 180 -12.19 -20.16 5.10
CA SER A 180 -11.92 -21.24 6.06
C SER A 180 -13.15 -21.66 6.85
N THR A 181 -14.14 -20.77 6.95
CA THR A 181 -15.39 -20.98 7.71
C THR A 181 -16.56 -21.41 6.83
N SER A 182 -16.45 -21.21 5.51
CA SER A 182 -17.48 -21.55 4.52
C SER A 182 -16.86 -22.26 3.32
N SER A 183 -16.95 -23.60 3.26
CA SER A 183 -16.25 -24.40 2.26
C SER A 183 -16.76 -24.22 0.82
N ASP A 184 -18.00 -23.74 0.67
CA ASP A 184 -18.64 -23.53 -0.63
C ASP A 184 -18.53 -22.06 -1.09
N GLU A 185 -18.00 -21.17 -0.25
CA GLU A 185 -17.85 -19.75 -0.54
C GLU A 185 -16.45 -19.46 -1.05
N PHE A 186 -16.39 -18.99 -2.30
CA PHE A 186 -15.19 -18.46 -2.91
C PHE A 186 -15.49 -17.10 -3.52
N PHE A 187 -14.50 -16.23 -3.47
CA PHE A 187 -14.54 -14.90 -4.08
C PHE A 187 -13.62 -14.91 -5.28
N THR A 188 -14.06 -14.29 -6.36
CA THR A 188 -13.25 -14.13 -7.57
C THR A 188 -12.93 -12.67 -7.79
N THR A 189 -11.65 -12.34 -7.86
CA THR A 189 -11.19 -11.01 -8.29
C THR A 189 -10.55 -11.10 -9.67
N GLU A 190 -10.99 -10.29 -10.62
CA GLU A 190 -10.45 -10.21 -11.98
C GLU A 190 -9.72 -8.89 -12.21
N TYR A 191 -8.53 -9.00 -12.81
CA TYR A 191 -7.67 -7.85 -13.12
C TYR A 191 -7.56 -7.70 -14.64
N THR A 192 -8.01 -6.56 -15.15
CA THR A 192 -7.93 -6.23 -16.57
C THR A 192 -6.91 -5.14 -16.80
N TYR A 193 -6.12 -5.31 -17.85
CA TYR A 193 -5.09 -4.37 -18.26
C TYR A 193 -5.43 -3.74 -19.61
N ASP A 194 -4.92 -2.53 -19.85
CA ASP A 194 -4.98 -1.92 -21.16
C ASP A 194 -3.89 -2.50 -22.12
N PRO A 195 -3.90 -2.12 -23.42
CA PRO A 195 -2.90 -2.61 -24.37
C PRO A 195 -1.45 -2.26 -24.04
N GLN A 196 -1.21 -1.21 -23.25
CA GLN A 196 0.11 -0.82 -22.76
C GLN A 196 0.51 -1.63 -21.51
N GLY A 197 -0.42 -2.40 -20.94
CA GLY A 197 -0.19 -3.27 -19.81
C GLY A 197 -0.42 -2.64 -18.44
N ARG A 198 -1.09 -1.49 -18.39
CA ARG A 198 -1.44 -0.78 -17.16
C ARG A 198 -2.76 -1.34 -16.61
N LEU A 199 -2.86 -1.49 -15.29
CA LEU A 199 -4.07 -1.99 -14.64
C LEU A 199 -5.23 -1.01 -14.91
N ARG A 200 -6.29 -1.49 -15.53
CA ARG A 200 -7.44 -0.67 -15.91
C ARG A 200 -8.65 -0.91 -15.03
N LEU A 201 -8.90 -2.15 -14.65
CA LEU A 201 -10.11 -2.54 -13.93
C LEU A 201 -9.80 -3.68 -12.96
N VAL A 202 -10.37 -3.60 -11.77
CA VAL A 202 -10.45 -4.69 -10.79
C VAL A 202 -11.92 -4.95 -10.53
N LYS A 203 -12.35 -6.18 -10.75
CA LYS A 203 -13.72 -6.63 -10.44
C LYS A 203 -13.68 -7.69 -9.36
N GLU A 204 -14.56 -7.61 -8.38
CA GLU A 204 -14.80 -8.66 -7.39
C GLU A 204 -16.22 -9.19 -7.61
N ASP A 205 -16.35 -10.50 -7.85
CA ASP A 205 -17.62 -11.18 -8.15
C ASP A 205 -18.47 -10.42 -9.18
N GLU A 206 -17.84 -10.11 -10.32
CA GLU A 206 -18.37 -9.35 -11.46
C GLU A 206 -18.68 -7.86 -11.21
N LYS A 207 -18.56 -7.38 -9.96
CA LYS A 207 -18.77 -5.98 -9.59
C LYS A 207 -17.46 -5.22 -9.70
N ILE A 208 -17.51 -4.04 -10.33
CA ILE A 208 -16.34 -3.16 -10.42
C ILE A 208 -16.00 -2.68 -9.01
N ASN A 209 -14.79 -2.99 -8.56
CA ASN A 209 -14.24 -2.54 -7.28
C ASN A 209 -13.27 -1.38 -7.50
N VAL A 210 -12.42 -1.43 -8.53
CA VAL A 210 -11.51 -0.33 -8.90
C VAL A 210 -11.49 -0.09 -10.40
N GLU A 211 -11.44 1.16 -10.82
CA GLU A 211 -11.30 1.56 -12.21
C GLU A 211 -10.27 2.69 -12.36
N TYR A 212 -9.37 2.55 -13.33
CA TYR A 212 -8.36 3.54 -13.69
C TYR A 212 -8.63 4.10 -15.08
N HIS A 213 -8.50 5.42 -15.19
CA HIS A 213 -8.53 6.13 -16.47
C HIS A 213 -7.19 6.80 -16.68
N TYR A 214 -6.67 6.63 -17.89
CA TYR A 214 -5.41 7.19 -18.32
C TYR A 214 -5.62 8.15 -19.48
N ASP A 215 -4.76 9.17 -19.58
CA ASP A 215 -4.63 9.95 -20.81
C ASP A 215 -3.84 9.18 -21.89
N ASP A 216 -3.74 9.79 -23.08
CA ASP A 216 -3.04 9.24 -24.24
C ASP A 216 -1.53 9.06 -24.00
N GLN A 217 -0.95 9.80 -23.05
CA GLN A 217 0.47 9.81 -22.76
C GLN A 217 0.89 8.75 -21.76
N GLY A 218 -0.01 8.30 -20.88
CA GLY A 218 0.43 7.43 -19.79
C GLY A 218 -0.24 7.68 -18.46
N LYS A 219 -0.70 8.91 -18.22
CA LYS A 219 -0.90 9.46 -16.89
C LYS A 219 -2.24 9.05 -16.33
N VAL A 220 -2.27 8.70 -15.05
CA VAL A 220 -3.54 8.47 -14.35
C VAL A 220 -4.26 9.82 -14.22
N ILE A 221 -5.41 9.94 -14.87
CA ILE A 221 -6.27 11.13 -14.76
C ILE A 221 -7.39 10.91 -13.74
N LYS A 222 -7.80 9.66 -13.52
CA LYS A 222 -8.87 9.32 -12.59
C LYS A 222 -8.72 7.89 -12.06
N GLN A 223 -8.97 7.72 -10.77
CA GLN A 223 -9.16 6.41 -10.12
C GLN A 223 -10.50 6.42 -9.39
N ALA A 224 -11.29 5.38 -9.56
CA ALA A 224 -12.53 5.18 -8.82
C ALA A 224 -12.46 3.88 -8.02
N ASN A 225 -12.79 3.95 -6.73
CA ASN A 225 -12.89 2.80 -5.84
C ASN A 225 -14.34 2.68 -5.36
N TYR A 226 -14.96 1.52 -5.53
CA TYR A 226 -16.35 1.25 -5.20
C TYR A 226 -16.41 0.18 -4.11
N ILE A 227 -17.07 0.49 -3.00
CA ILE A 227 -17.05 -0.33 -1.79
C ILE A 227 -18.48 -0.42 -1.26
N LYS A 228 -18.90 -1.63 -0.85
CA LYS A 228 -20.12 -1.79 -0.07
C LYS A 228 -19.85 -1.40 1.38
N GLY A 229 -20.55 -0.38 1.85
CA GLY A 229 -20.46 0.07 3.24
C GLY A 229 -21.10 -0.89 4.22
N MET A 230 -20.87 -0.66 5.51
CA MET A 230 -21.26 -1.57 6.58
C MET A 230 -22.79 -1.69 6.75
N ASN A 231 -23.55 -0.68 6.32
CA ASN A 231 -25.01 -0.68 6.36
C ASN A 231 -25.62 -1.11 5.01
N GLY A 232 -24.81 -1.63 4.09
CA GLY A 232 -25.24 -2.01 2.75
C GLY A 232 -25.36 -0.82 1.79
N GLU A 233 -24.89 0.36 2.15
CA GLU A 233 -24.81 1.52 1.27
C GLU A 233 -23.70 1.37 0.23
N ASP A 234 -23.89 1.88 -0.98
CA ASP A 234 -22.83 1.93 -1.99
C ASP A 234 -21.99 3.18 -1.80
N LYS A 235 -20.69 2.98 -1.53
CA LYS A 235 -19.71 4.07 -1.44
C LYS A 235 -18.85 4.08 -2.70
N ALA A 236 -18.57 5.28 -3.19
CA ALA A 236 -17.54 5.48 -4.21
C ALA A 236 -16.56 6.55 -3.75
N PHE A 237 -15.26 6.28 -3.93
CA PHE A 237 -14.17 7.23 -3.75
C PHE A 237 -13.53 7.47 -5.11
N ILE A 238 -13.67 8.68 -5.62
CA ILE A 238 -13.20 9.07 -6.95
C ILE A 238 -12.08 10.09 -6.78
N SER A 239 -10.87 9.69 -7.10
CA SER A 239 -9.71 10.56 -7.22
C SER A 239 -9.58 11.06 -8.65
N THR A 240 -9.47 12.38 -8.84
CA THR A 240 -9.17 13.01 -10.13
C THR A 240 -7.87 13.79 -9.99
N CYS A 241 -6.87 13.46 -10.81
CA CYS A 241 -5.60 14.14 -10.75
C CYS A 241 -5.70 15.55 -11.34
N LEU A 242 -5.06 16.52 -10.68
CA LEU A 242 -5.06 17.94 -11.04
C LEU A 242 -3.68 18.42 -11.49
N GLU A 243 -2.61 17.90 -10.86
CA GLU A 243 -1.23 18.28 -11.13
C GLU A 243 -0.34 17.02 -11.11
N TRP A 244 0.68 17.00 -11.97
CA TRP A 244 1.65 15.92 -12.08
C TRP A 244 3.07 16.46 -11.98
N ASP A 245 4.01 15.63 -11.53
CA ASP A 245 5.44 15.90 -11.63
C ASP A 245 6.05 15.46 -12.98
N ASP A 246 7.37 15.65 -13.12
CA ASP A 246 8.14 15.33 -14.33
C ASP A 246 8.19 13.83 -14.65
N PHE A 247 7.83 12.96 -13.69
CA PHE A 247 7.68 11.52 -13.89
C PHE A 247 6.23 11.10 -14.12
N ASP A 248 5.31 12.05 -14.30
CA ASP A 248 3.88 11.81 -14.47
C ASP A 248 3.20 11.14 -13.26
N ASN A 249 3.73 11.32 -12.05
CA ASN A 249 2.98 10.96 -10.84
C ASN A 249 2.06 12.10 -10.42
N CYS A 250 0.89 11.75 -9.88
CA CYS A 250 -0.08 12.73 -9.45
C CYS A 250 0.34 13.40 -8.13
N THR A 251 0.75 14.66 -8.18
CA THR A 251 1.19 15.44 -7.02
C THR A 251 0.04 16.12 -6.29
N LYS A 252 -1.10 16.29 -6.97
CA LYS A 252 -2.31 16.86 -6.38
C LYS A 252 -3.55 16.30 -7.04
N GLU A 253 -4.51 15.87 -6.23
CA GLU A 253 -5.75 15.26 -6.71
C GLU A 253 -6.96 15.76 -5.92
N GLN A 254 -8.10 15.83 -6.59
CA GLN A 254 -9.40 15.99 -5.95
C GLN A 254 -9.97 14.60 -5.63
N LEU A 255 -10.20 14.35 -4.35
CA LEU A 255 -10.91 13.16 -3.87
C LEU A 255 -12.37 13.51 -3.63
N GLU A 256 -13.28 12.77 -4.25
CA GLU A 256 -14.72 12.86 -4.05
C GLU A 256 -15.24 11.56 -3.43
N SER A 257 -16.15 11.66 -2.47
CA SER A 257 -16.80 10.49 -1.86
C SER A 257 -18.31 10.63 -1.91
N THR A 258 -18.96 9.69 -2.59
CA THR A 258 -20.42 9.57 -2.63
C THR A 258 -20.88 8.39 -1.81
N ILE A 259 -22.01 8.57 -1.13
CA ILE A 259 -22.74 7.48 -0.47
C ILE A 259 -24.13 7.41 -1.08
N LYS A 260 -24.52 6.21 -1.51
CA LYS A 260 -25.84 5.93 -2.08
C LYS A 260 -26.55 4.80 -1.34
N PHE A 261 -27.85 4.90 -1.24
CA PHE A 261 -28.73 3.82 -0.77
C PHE A 261 -29.84 3.67 -1.80
N ASP A 262 -30.11 2.44 -2.27
CA ASP A 262 -31.08 2.17 -3.34
C ASP A 262 -30.95 3.12 -4.55
N ASP A 263 -29.70 3.31 -5.02
CA ASP A 263 -29.31 4.24 -6.10
C ASP A 263 -29.52 5.75 -5.84
N GLU A 264 -30.13 6.13 -4.72
CA GLU A 264 -30.30 7.53 -4.32
C GLU A 264 -29.05 8.04 -3.60
N MET A 265 -28.55 9.21 -4.02
CA MET A 265 -27.42 9.86 -3.35
C MET A 265 -27.89 10.48 -2.04
N ILE A 266 -27.42 9.92 -0.93
CA ILE A 266 -27.73 10.42 0.41
C ILE A 266 -26.64 11.35 0.95
N ASN A 267 -25.41 11.23 0.44
CA ASN A 267 -24.30 12.07 0.89
C ASN A 267 -23.20 12.23 -0.16
N TYR A 268 -22.53 13.38 -0.11
CA TYR A 268 -21.37 13.72 -0.93
C TYR A 268 -20.35 14.52 -0.11
N SER A 269 -19.07 14.26 -0.33
CA SER A 269 -17.96 15.00 0.28
C SER A 269 -16.80 15.11 -0.71
N LYS A 270 -15.96 16.13 -0.54
CA LYS A 270 -14.73 16.31 -1.33
C LYS A 270 -13.55 16.68 -0.46
N ALA A 271 -12.33 16.40 -0.92
CA ALA A 271 -11.08 16.83 -0.33
C ALA A 271 -10.05 17.02 -1.45
N VAL A 272 -8.97 17.75 -1.16
CA VAL A 272 -7.79 17.81 -2.03
C VAL A 272 -6.68 17.03 -1.34
N LEU A 273 -6.09 16.05 -2.03
CA LEU A 273 -4.91 15.35 -1.55
C LEU A 273 -3.66 15.96 -2.21
N HIS A 274 -2.57 15.98 -1.45
CA HIS A 274 -1.26 16.43 -1.91
C HIS A 274 -0.26 15.31 -1.68
N ASN A 275 0.45 14.94 -2.73
CA ASN A 275 1.45 13.88 -2.75
C ASN A 275 2.81 14.51 -3.06
N GLU A 276 3.74 14.39 -2.12
CA GLU A 276 5.12 14.85 -2.26
C GLU A 276 6.03 13.65 -2.53
N PHE A 277 6.63 13.62 -3.72
CA PHE A 277 7.52 12.54 -4.15
C PHE A 277 8.97 12.89 -3.91
N THR A 278 9.74 11.90 -3.46
CA THR A 278 11.21 11.93 -3.50
C THR A 278 11.69 10.77 -4.36
N TYR A 279 12.76 10.99 -5.13
CA TYR A 279 13.32 10.03 -6.06
C TYR A 279 14.74 9.65 -5.68
N TYR A 280 15.19 8.49 -6.16
CA TYR A 280 16.60 8.15 -6.21
C TYR A 280 17.28 8.88 -7.38
N GLU A 281 18.55 9.26 -7.18
CA GLU A 281 19.41 9.89 -8.19
C GLU A 281 19.98 8.89 -9.20
#